data_AF-A0A7L7KT83-F1
#
_entry.id   AF-A0A7L7KT83-F1
#
_cell.length_a   1.000
_cell.length_b   1.000
_cell.length_c   1.000
_cell.angle_alpha   90.00
_cell.angle_beta   90.00
_cell.angle_gamma   90.00
#
_symmetry.space_group_name_H-M   'P 1'
#
loop_
_entity.id
_entity.type
_entity.pdbx_description
1 polymer ?
#
loop_
_entity_poly.entity_id
_entity_poly.type
_entity_poly.pdbx_seq_one_letter_code
_entity_poly.pdbx_strand_id
1 'polypeptide(L)'
;MLVNGNRVRNKELDLYHTEYHDYLNLIEEIRILKQEIKDFAYEINVNDDLSKEEKKEQIKELKADRKARIADLKAEVPGLKKVYQDKKKEAEAIVKKEYDEIRASGQAKVKETQERVAKELEVIKAEYAKVLAETTERVTKELEALAAEQKDALDSKTAELQALKDKKAEYAEAHEFKAAFKAKKQELKALKKDQKDAYKAKQHEITAVKEDYKAQLKAKSNEVDDAKEELRRQFKVTKKEAFERAIEIMTEVGIPEAEKRFYQYPFQFSGGMRQRIVIATALTANPELLICDEPTTALDVTIQQQILNLIKEIKTERDLSVIFITHDLGVVANMASRVAVMYAGKIVEYGTSEEIFYNPQHPYTWALLSSVPDLDTTDRLISIPGTPPDMLFPPVGDAFADRNHYALKIDFLEQPPYFKVSDTHYAATWLLHPDAPKVEMPKVIRERVAKYNQRVGKKEVSK
;
A
#
# COMPACT_ATOMS: atom_id res chain seq x y z
N MET A 1 8.73 1.34 -6.86
CA MET A 1 8.20 2.56 -7.50
C MET A 1 8.29 3.81 -6.63
N LEU A 2 8.25 3.73 -5.29
CA LEU A 2 7.91 4.91 -4.49
C LEU A 2 9.04 5.94 -4.28
N VAL A 3 10.22 5.64 -3.73
CA VAL A 3 11.33 6.63 -3.62
C VAL A 3 12.55 6.12 -4.37
N ASN A 4 13.20 6.97 -5.17
CA ASN A 4 14.35 6.63 -6.03
C ASN A 4 14.04 5.59 -7.12
N GLY A 5 12.75 5.32 -7.40
CA GLY A 5 12.34 4.49 -8.52
C GLY A 5 12.93 5.06 -9.81
N ASN A 6 13.68 4.26 -10.55
CA ASN A 6 14.35 4.70 -11.76
C ASN A 6 13.34 4.67 -12.92
N ARG A 7 12.79 5.84 -13.29
CA ARG A 7 11.76 5.95 -14.34
C ARG A 7 12.27 5.44 -15.68
N VAL A 8 13.55 5.69 -15.96
CA VAL A 8 14.26 5.27 -17.18
C VAL A 8 14.29 3.74 -17.26
N ARG A 9 14.73 3.09 -16.17
CA ARG A 9 14.82 1.63 -16.10
C ARG A 9 13.44 0.96 -16.10
N ASN A 10 12.45 1.56 -15.42
CA ASN A 10 11.09 1.02 -15.42
C ASN A 10 10.49 1.08 -16.83
N LYS A 11 10.59 2.24 -17.50
CA LYS A 11 10.15 2.41 -18.89
C LYS A 11 10.84 1.44 -19.84
N GLU A 12 12.15 1.22 -19.65
CA GLU A 12 12.90 0.21 -20.42
C GLU A 12 12.31 -1.19 -20.24
N LEU A 13 12.07 -1.60 -18.99
CA LEU A 13 11.47 -2.90 -18.67
C LEU A 13 10.06 -3.06 -19.26
N ASP A 14 9.23 -2.02 -19.17
CA ASP A 14 7.84 -2.04 -19.66
C ASP A 14 7.77 -2.29 -21.17
N LEU A 15 8.74 -1.80 -21.94
CA LEU A 15 8.79 -1.93 -23.41
C LEU A 15 9.03 -3.36 -23.91
N TYR A 16 9.56 -4.25 -23.06
CA TYR A 16 9.81 -5.66 -23.41
C TYR A 16 9.25 -6.63 -22.36
N HIS A 17 8.42 -6.14 -21.43
CA HIS A 17 7.93 -6.90 -20.28
C HIS A 17 7.23 -8.18 -20.72
N THR A 18 6.33 -8.08 -21.69
CA THR A 18 5.56 -9.22 -22.22
C THR A 18 6.48 -10.29 -22.79
N GLU A 19 7.38 -9.92 -23.70
CA GLU A 19 8.29 -10.87 -24.37
C GLU A 19 9.26 -11.52 -23.38
N TYR A 20 9.70 -10.77 -22.36
CA TYR A 20 10.50 -11.31 -21.28
C TYR A 20 9.74 -12.34 -20.43
N HIS A 21 8.49 -12.02 -20.09
CA HIS A 21 7.64 -12.93 -19.31
C HIS A 21 7.21 -14.15 -20.11
N ASP A 22 6.91 -14.03 -21.41
CA ASP A 22 6.63 -15.18 -22.28
C ASP A 22 7.82 -16.15 -22.31
N TYR A 23 9.04 -15.61 -22.45
CA TYR A 23 10.26 -16.41 -22.39
C TYR A 23 10.47 -17.07 -21.02
N LEU A 24 10.26 -16.35 -19.91
CA LEU A 24 10.41 -16.89 -18.56
C LEU A 24 9.35 -17.94 -18.23
N ASN A 25 8.10 -17.68 -18.57
CA ASN A 25 6.98 -18.58 -18.34
C ASN A 25 7.23 -19.92 -19.01
N LEU A 26 7.73 -19.92 -20.25
CA LEU A 26 8.08 -21.14 -20.97
C LEU A 26 9.21 -21.93 -20.26
N ILE A 27 10.22 -21.23 -19.73
CA ILE A 27 11.30 -21.84 -18.95
C ILE A 27 10.79 -22.45 -17.66
N GLU A 28 9.92 -21.74 -16.95
CA GLU A 28 9.35 -22.22 -15.69
C GLU A 28 8.35 -23.35 -15.93
N GLU A 29 7.57 -23.36 -17.02
CA GLU A 29 6.74 -24.49 -17.42
C GLU A 29 7.60 -25.75 -17.62
N ILE A 30 8.72 -25.63 -18.33
CA ILE A 30 9.69 -26.74 -18.46
C ILE A 30 10.23 -27.19 -17.10
N ARG A 31 10.44 -26.27 -16.16
CA ARG A 31 10.93 -26.58 -14.82
C ARG A 31 9.88 -27.30 -13.98
N ILE A 32 8.64 -26.83 -14.00
CA ILE A 32 7.49 -27.43 -13.34
C ILE A 32 7.29 -28.85 -13.85
N LEU A 33 7.24 -29.06 -15.18
CA LEU A 33 7.07 -30.39 -15.77
C LEU A 33 8.20 -31.36 -15.37
N LYS A 34 9.44 -30.89 -15.22
CA LYS A 34 10.54 -31.72 -14.72
C LYS A 34 10.37 -32.09 -13.24
N GLN A 35 9.80 -31.19 -12.46
CA GLN A 35 9.54 -31.39 -11.04
C GLN A 35 8.37 -32.36 -10.85
N GLU A 36 7.27 -32.18 -11.61
CA GLU A 36 6.15 -33.11 -11.69
C GLU A 36 6.60 -34.54 -11.99
N ILE A 37 7.52 -34.75 -12.94
CA ILE A 37 8.05 -36.10 -13.21
C ILE A 37 8.63 -36.75 -11.96
N LYS A 38 9.28 -35.98 -11.07
CA LYS A 38 9.86 -36.52 -9.83
C LYS A 38 8.80 -36.75 -8.78
N ASP A 39 7.92 -35.76 -8.59
CA ASP A 39 6.92 -35.76 -7.53
C ASP A 39 5.89 -36.87 -7.76
N PHE A 40 5.31 -36.93 -8.96
CA PHE A 40 4.37 -38.00 -9.32
C PHE A 40 5.05 -39.37 -9.39
N ALA A 41 6.31 -39.48 -9.84
CA ALA A 41 7.00 -40.76 -9.79
C ALA A 41 7.25 -41.23 -8.35
N TYR A 42 7.45 -40.31 -7.41
CA TYR A 42 7.55 -40.64 -6.00
C TYR A 42 6.19 -41.11 -5.46
N GLU A 43 5.11 -40.36 -5.74
CA GLU A 43 3.74 -40.72 -5.34
C GLU A 43 3.35 -42.12 -5.85
N ILE A 44 3.59 -42.41 -7.14
CA ILE A 44 3.31 -43.74 -7.72
C ILE A 44 4.14 -44.84 -7.04
N ASN A 45 5.39 -44.55 -6.66
CA ASN A 45 6.22 -45.54 -5.98
C ASN A 45 5.74 -45.85 -4.56
N VAL A 46 5.25 -44.85 -3.84
CA VAL A 46 4.79 -44.96 -2.44
C VAL A 46 3.36 -45.50 -2.33
N ASN A 47 2.58 -45.48 -3.41
CA ASN A 47 1.21 -46.01 -3.42
C ASN A 47 1.20 -47.54 -3.21
N ASP A 48 0.70 -48.03 -2.08
CA ASP A 48 0.68 -49.46 -1.73
C ASP A 48 -0.37 -50.28 -2.48
N ASP A 49 -1.34 -49.62 -3.13
CA ASP A 49 -2.45 -50.26 -3.86
C ASP A 49 -2.04 -50.71 -5.28
N LEU A 50 -0.89 -50.26 -5.78
CA LEU A 50 -0.38 -50.59 -7.11
C LEU A 50 0.61 -51.75 -7.09
N SER A 51 0.46 -52.70 -8.01
CA SER A 51 1.47 -53.72 -8.24
C SER A 51 2.77 -53.12 -8.81
N LYS A 52 3.87 -53.84 -8.63
CA LYS A 52 5.19 -53.41 -9.13
C LYS A 52 5.22 -53.21 -10.66
N GLU A 53 4.41 -53.95 -11.41
CA GLU A 53 4.30 -53.82 -12.87
C GLU A 53 3.48 -52.58 -13.25
N GLU A 54 2.36 -52.33 -12.57
CA GLU A 54 1.52 -51.12 -12.78
C GLU A 54 2.29 -49.84 -12.44
N LYS A 55 3.03 -49.81 -11.33
CA LYS A 55 3.91 -48.69 -10.96
C LYS A 55 4.90 -48.36 -12.08
N LYS A 56 5.53 -49.38 -12.67
CA LYS A 56 6.51 -49.19 -13.75
C LYS A 56 5.86 -48.62 -15.01
N GLU A 57 4.70 -49.14 -15.41
CA GLU A 57 4.03 -48.69 -16.64
C GLU A 57 3.51 -47.25 -16.48
N GLN A 58 2.85 -46.93 -15.37
CA GLN A 58 2.37 -45.56 -15.09
C GLN A 58 3.52 -44.54 -15.05
N ILE A 59 4.65 -44.87 -14.39
CA ILE A 59 5.83 -43.98 -14.37
C ILE A 59 6.43 -43.82 -15.77
N LYS A 60 6.38 -44.86 -16.59
CA LYS A 60 6.93 -44.84 -17.96
C LYS A 60 6.06 -44.00 -18.88
N GLU A 61 4.74 -44.14 -18.83
CA GLU A 61 3.79 -43.31 -19.57
C GLU A 61 3.89 -41.84 -19.17
N LEU A 62 3.84 -41.54 -17.86
CA LEU A 62 4.03 -40.19 -17.32
C LEU A 62 5.34 -39.56 -17.82
N LYS A 63 6.45 -40.31 -17.75
CA LYS A 63 7.76 -39.83 -18.24
C LYS A 63 7.76 -39.60 -19.74
N ALA A 64 7.10 -40.44 -20.52
CA ALA A 64 7.04 -40.29 -21.97
C ALA A 64 6.27 -39.03 -22.36
N ASP A 65 5.06 -38.86 -21.81
CA ASP A 65 4.20 -37.70 -22.02
C ASP A 65 4.89 -36.39 -21.63
N ARG A 66 5.36 -36.29 -20.39
CA ARG A 66 6.02 -35.08 -19.88
C ARG A 66 7.32 -34.76 -20.63
N LYS A 67 8.09 -35.78 -21.06
CA LYS A 67 9.29 -35.55 -21.88
C LYS A 67 8.96 -35.07 -23.29
N ALA A 68 7.88 -35.56 -23.91
CA ALA A 68 7.42 -35.08 -25.20
C ALA A 68 7.05 -33.60 -25.10
N ARG A 69 6.22 -33.23 -24.13
CA ARG A 69 5.86 -31.82 -23.89
C ARG A 69 7.08 -30.93 -23.61
N ILE A 70 8.04 -31.39 -22.81
CA ILE A 70 9.30 -30.66 -22.56
C ILE A 70 10.10 -30.47 -23.87
N ALA A 71 10.09 -31.45 -24.78
CA ALA A 71 10.81 -31.34 -26.04
C ALA A 71 10.19 -30.27 -26.95
N ASP A 72 8.86 -30.23 -27.05
CA ASP A 72 8.12 -29.23 -27.81
C ASP A 72 8.42 -27.82 -27.28
N LEU A 73 8.25 -27.61 -25.95
CA LEU A 73 8.54 -26.33 -25.31
C LEU A 73 9.99 -25.90 -25.53
N LYS A 74 10.95 -26.83 -25.44
CA LYS A 74 12.37 -26.51 -25.70
C LYS A 74 12.65 -26.07 -27.13
N ALA A 75 11.88 -26.53 -28.11
CA ALA A 75 12.02 -26.11 -29.51
C ALA A 75 11.59 -24.65 -29.70
N GLU A 76 10.63 -24.17 -28.90
CA GLU A 76 10.11 -22.79 -28.94
C GLU A 76 11.02 -21.78 -28.21
N VAL A 77 11.73 -22.21 -27.16
CA VAL A 77 12.60 -21.34 -26.32
C VAL A 77 13.56 -20.44 -27.13
N PRO A 78 14.32 -20.93 -28.14
CA PRO A 78 15.24 -20.08 -28.90
C PRO A 78 14.53 -18.95 -29.66
N GLY A 79 13.31 -19.20 -30.15
CA GLY A 79 12.50 -18.21 -30.86
C GLY A 79 12.09 -17.06 -29.94
N LEU A 80 11.43 -17.39 -28.82
CA LEU A 80 11.03 -16.40 -27.82
C LEU A 80 12.24 -15.64 -27.25
N LYS A 81 13.34 -16.35 -26.98
CA LYS A 81 14.57 -15.72 -26.49
C LYS A 81 15.10 -14.67 -27.47
N LYS A 82 15.05 -14.94 -28.77
CA LYS A 82 15.48 -13.99 -29.80
C LYS A 82 14.56 -12.77 -29.84
N VAL A 83 13.24 -12.98 -29.84
CA VAL A 83 12.24 -11.90 -29.82
C VAL A 83 12.44 -10.98 -28.61
N TYR A 84 12.58 -11.55 -27.41
CA TYR A 84 12.93 -10.82 -26.18
C TYR A 84 14.23 -10.02 -26.33
N GLN A 85 15.30 -10.64 -26.84
CA GLN A 85 16.60 -9.97 -26.97
C GLN A 85 16.58 -8.81 -27.96
N ASP A 86 15.86 -8.96 -29.06
CA ASP A 86 15.73 -7.91 -30.08
C ASP A 86 14.88 -6.74 -29.54
N LYS A 87 13.76 -7.03 -28.86
CA LYS A 87 12.92 -6.03 -28.19
C LYS A 87 13.65 -5.29 -27.08
N LYS A 88 14.45 -6.00 -26.27
CA LYS A 88 15.28 -5.39 -25.25
C LYS A 88 16.28 -4.39 -25.83
N LYS A 89 16.96 -4.74 -26.92
CA LYS A 89 17.90 -3.82 -27.59
C LYS A 89 17.21 -2.59 -28.16
N GLU A 90 16.02 -2.77 -28.75
CA GLU A 90 15.19 -1.68 -29.24
C GLU A 90 14.79 -0.73 -28.08
N ALA A 91 14.33 -1.29 -26.96
CA ALA A 91 13.99 -0.54 -25.76
C ALA A 91 15.18 0.24 -25.18
N GLU A 92 16.35 -0.40 -25.05
CA GLU A 92 17.59 0.24 -24.59
C GLU A 92 17.96 1.46 -25.48
N ALA A 93 17.80 1.34 -26.79
CA ALA A 93 18.11 2.42 -27.74
C ALA A 93 17.13 3.60 -27.62
N ILE A 94 15.82 3.33 -27.52
CA ILE A 94 14.77 4.34 -27.35
C ILE A 94 15.01 5.13 -26.05
N VAL A 95 15.16 4.41 -24.95
CA VAL A 95 15.30 4.99 -23.61
C VAL A 95 16.61 5.78 -23.50
N LYS A 96 17.71 5.29 -24.09
CA LYS A 96 18.99 6.02 -24.11
C LYS A 96 18.88 7.36 -24.84
N LYS A 97 18.22 7.38 -26.00
CA LYS A 97 18.05 8.61 -26.79
C LYS A 97 17.25 9.66 -26.00
N GLU A 98 16.11 9.27 -25.44
CA GLU A 98 15.31 10.18 -24.60
C GLU A 98 16.09 10.66 -23.37
N TYR A 99 16.84 9.75 -22.72
CA TYR A 99 17.65 10.10 -21.55
C TYR A 99 18.67 11.21 -21.86
N ASP A 100 19.40 11.08 -22.97
CA ASP A 100 20.42 12.04 -23.38
C ASP A 100 19.80 13.41 -23.72
N GLU A 101 18.65 13.44 -24.41
CA GLU A 101 17.92 14.66 -24.75
C GLU A 101 17.42 15.40 -23.50
N ILE A 102 16.75 14.68 -22.59
CA ILE A 102 16.24 15.21 -21.32
C ILE A 102 17.40 15.74 -20.47
N ARG A 103 18.51 14.99 -20.39
CA ARG A 103 19.67 15.36 -19.57
C ARG A 103 20.32 16.64 -20.09
N ALA A 104 20.50 16.76 -21.40
CA ALA A 104 21.09 17.94 -22.01
C ALA A 104 20.24 19.20 -21.75
N SER A 105 18.94 19.12 -22.02
CA SER A 105 17.99 20.23 -21.81
C SER A 105 17.90 20.64 -20.34
N GLY A 106 17.79 19.65 -19.45
CA GLY A 106 17.68 19.88 -18.02
C GLY A 106 18.96 20.44 -17.38
N GLN A 107 20.13 19.96 -17.78
CA GLN A 107 21.40 20.52 -17.32
C GLN A 107 21.59 21.97 -17.75
N ALA A 108 21.12 22.35 -18.95
CA ALA A 108 21.13 23.73 -19.42
C ALA A 108 20.27 24.63 -18.51
N LYS A 109 19.05 24.21 -18.17
CA LYS A 109 18.16 24.95 -17.25
C LYS A 109 18.76 25.11 -15.85
N VAL A 110 19.34 24.05 -15.27
CA VAL A 110 19.97 24.15 -13.94
C VAL A 110 21.13 25.15 -13.97
N LYS A 111 21.93 25.14 -15.04
CA LYS A 111 23.04 26.07 -15.22
C LYS A 111 22.56 27.52 -15.34
N GLU A 112 21.52 27.75 -16.14
CA GLU A 112 20.89 29.07 -16.28
C GLU A 112 20.38 29.60 -14.93
N THR A 113 19.68 28.77 -14.15
CA THR A 113 19.21 29.14 -12.80
C THR A 113 20.36 29.45 -11.86
N GLN A 114 21.45 28.66 -11.89
CA GLN A 114 22.64 28.93 -11.08
C GLN A 114 23.28 30.27 -11.42
N GLU A 115 23.40 30.59 -12.70
CA GLU A 115 23.96 31.87 -13.16
C GLU A 115 23.07 33.06 -12.77
N ARG A 116 21.75 32.92 -12.89
CA ARG A 116 20.79 33.94 -12.43
C ARG A 116 20.87 34.16 -10.92
N VAL A 117 20.80 33.09 -10.13
CA VAL A 117 20.85 33.17 -8.67
C VAL A 117 22.18 33.73 -8.18
N ALA A 118 23.30 33.39 -8.83
CA ALA A 118 24.60 33.97 -8.49
C ALA A 118 24.61 35.51 -8.65
N LYS A 119 24.02 36.05 -9.72
CA LYS A 119 23.90 37.50 -9.92
C LYS A 119 23.01 38.16 -8.87
N GLU A 120 21.87 37.55 -8.54
CA GLU A 120 20.95 38.06 -7.52
C GLU A 120 21.59 38.04 -6.12
N LEU A 121 22.36 37.01 -5.80
CA LEU A 121 23.10 36.92 -4.53
C LEU A 121 24.14 38.02 -4.37
N GLU A 122 24.80 38.45 -5.44
CA GLU A 122 25.72 39.59 -5.39
C GLU A 122 24.99 40.90 -5.06
N VAL A 123 23.80 41.11 -5.63
CA VAL A 123 22.95 42.27 -5.30
C VAL A 123 22.50 42.22 -3.83
N ILE A 124 21.98 41.08 -3.37
CA ILE A 124 21.52 40.89 -1.99
C ILE A 124 22.67 41.10 -0.99
N LYS A 125 23.87 40.61 -1.27
CA LYS A 125 25.06 40.85 -0.44
C LYS A 125 25.39 42.34 -0.34
N ALA A 126 25.35 43.07 -1.45
CA ALA A 126 25.64 44.50 -1.49
C ALA A 126 24.59 45.31 -0.70
N GLU A 127 23.31 45.00 -0.88
CA GLU A 127 22.22 45.63 -0.13
C GLU A 127 22.30 45.34 1.37
N TYR A 128 22.54 44.08 1.76
CA TYR A 128 22.73 43.69 3.15
C TYR A 128 23.91 44.42 3.80
N ALA A 129 25.05 44.52 3.11
CA ALA A 129 26.22 45.23 3.64
C ALA A 129 25.90 46.70 3.95
N LYS A 130 25.13 47.36 3.07
CA LYS A 130 24.67 48.74 3.27
C LYS A 130 23.70 48.86 4.45
N VAL A 131 22.64 48.04 4.47
CA VAL A 131 21.61 48.07 5.53
C VAL A 131 22.21 47.74 6.90
N LEU A 132 23.13 46.76 6.95
CA LEU A 132 23.82 46.39 8.19
C LEU A 132 24.69 47.54 8.71
N ALA A 133 25.42 48.23 7.83
CA ALA A 133 26.26 49.36 8.21
C ALA A 133 25.41 50.51 8.78
N GLU A 134 24.36 50.92 8.06
CA GLU A 134 23.43 51.98 8.48
C GLU A 134 22.72 51.65 9.80
N THR A 135 22.25 50.41 9.94
CA THR A 135 21.57 49.95 11.16
C THR A 135 22.54 49.88 12.34
N THR A 136 23.77 49.40 12.13
CA THR A 136 24.79 49.33 13.18
C THR A 136 25.16 50.73 13.65
N GLU A 137 25.37 51.67 12.74
CA GLU A 137 25.67 53.07 13.10
C GLU A 137 24.52 53.70 13.89
N ARG A 138 23.28 53.52 13.43
CA ARG A 138 22.09 54.03 14.14
C ARG A 138 21.96 53.43 15.54
N VAL A 139 22.04 52.10 15.65
CA VAL A 139 21.92 51.39 16.93
C VAL A 139 23.04 51.81 17.88
N THR A 140 24.28 51.95 17.40
CA THR A 140 25.40 52.43 18.24
C THR A 140 25.12 53.84 18.79
N LYS A 141 24.65 54.79 17.96
CA LYS A 141 24.28 56.14 18.41
C LYS A 141 23.14 56.11 19.44
N GLU A 142 22.10 55.30 19.20
CA GLU A 142 20.98 55.14 20.12
C GLU A 142 21.43 54.52 21.46
N LEU A 143 22.33 53.53 21.43
CA LEU A 143 22.90 52.90 22.63
C LEU A 143 23.79 53.86 23.43
N GLU A 144 24.56 54.72 22.76
CA GLU A 144 25.36 55.78 23.39
C GLU A 144 24.47 56.84 24.06
N ALA A 145 23.41 57.29 23.39
CA ALA A 145 22.44 58.24 23.94
C ALA A 145 21.71 57.65 25.16
N LEU A 146 21.27 56.39 25.07
CA LEU A 146 20.59 55.68 26.16
C LEU A 146 21.52 55.42 27.35
N ALA A 147 22.80 55.15 27.10
CA ALA A 147 23.82 55.05 28.14
C ALA A 147 24.05 56.40 28.84
N ALA A 148 24.02 57.52 28.10
CA ALA A 148 24.16 58.86 28.67
C ALA A 148 22.95 59.28 29.51
N GLU A 149 21.72 59.07 29.02
CA GLU A 149 20.48 59.42 29.73
C GLU A 149 20.33 58.64 31.05
N GLN A 150 20.68 57.34 31.04
CA GLN A 150 20.52 56.48 32.20
C GLN A 150 21.66 56.61 33.21
N LYS A 151 22.80 57.20 32.83
CA LYS A 151 23.97 57.37 33.69
C LYS A 151 23.65 58.19 34.93
N ASP A 152 23.02 59.34 34.76
CA ASP A 152 22.70 60.25 35.86
C ASP A 152 21.71 59.63 36.85
N ALA A 153 20.71 58.89 36.35
CA ALA A 153 19.76 58.17 37.18
C ALA A 153 20.40 57.00 37.95
N LEU A 154 21.33 56.26 37.32
CA LEU A 154 22.05 55.17 37.95
C LEU A 154 23.03 55.67 39.02
N ASP A 155 23.74 56.76 38.73
CA ASP A 155 24.71 57.40 39.63
C ASP A 155 23.98 58.01 40.83
N SER A 156 22.84 58.67 40.62
CA SER A 156 21.97 59.19 41.68
C SER A 156 21.47 58.08 42.61
N LYS A 157 20.93 56.98 42.08
CA LYS A 157 20.44 55.85 42.90
C LYS A 157 21.57 55.09 43.59
N THR A 158 22.77 55.06 42.99
CA THR A 158 23.96 54.48 43.60
C THR A 158 24.44 55.35 44.78
N ALA A 159 24.42 56.67 44.62
CA ALA A 159 24.73 57.63 45.68
C ALA A 159 23.70 57.59 46.83
N GLU A 160 22.39 57.51 46.53
CA GLU A 160 21.33 57.33 47.54
C GLU A 160 21.55 56.05 48.38
N LEU A 161 21.86 54.94 47.72
CA LEU A 161 22.12 53.67 48.40
C LEU A 161 23.39 53.73 49.25
N GLN A 162 24.41 54.46 48.82
CA GLN A 162 25.66 54.65 49.55
C GLN A 162 25.46 55.57 50.77
N ALA A 163 24.78 56.70 50.60
CA ALA A 163 24.42 57.60 51.69
C ALA A 163 23.58 56.90 52.76
N LEU A 164 22.69 55.97 52.37
CA LEU A 164 21.94 55.15 53.33
C LEU A 164 22.88 54.24 54.14
N LYS A 165 23.88 53.60 53.53
CA LYS A 165 24.88 52.80 54.24
C LYS A 165 25.70 53.64 55.22
N ASP A 166 26.08 54.84 54.81
CA ASP A 166 26.91 55.72 55.63
C ASP A 166 26.15 56.20 56.88
N LYS A 167 24.81 56.34 56.78
CA LYS A 167 23.90 56.66 57.90
C LYS A 167 23.44 55.45 58.73
N LYS A 168 24.03 54.26 58.54
CA LYS A 168 23.62 53.03 59.25
C LYS A 168 23.61 53.17 60.78
N ALA A 169 24.47 54.01 61.35
CA ALA A 169 24.57 54.25 62.79
C ALA A 169 23.49 55.19 63.36
N GLU A 170 22.76 55.93 62.51
CA GLU A 170 21.77 56.93 62.92
C GLU A 170 20.32 56.37 63.00
N TYR A 171 20.08 55.15 62.53
CA TYR A 171 18.77 54.50 62.61
C TYR A 171 18.53 53.92 64.02
N ALA A 172 17.42 54.32 64.65
CA ALA A 172 17.04 53.88 66.00
C ALA A 172 16.79 52.36 66.09
N GLU A 173 16.24 51.76 65.03
CA GLU A 173 15.99 50.32 64.94
C GLU A 173 16.62 49.68 63.69
N ALA A 174 17.35 48.58 63.88
CA ALA A 174 18.04 47.86 62.81
C ALA A 174 17.09 47.27 61.74
N HIS A 175 15.82 47.05 62.09
CA HIS A 175 14.82 46.53 61.17
C HIS A 175 14.38 47.56 60.13
N GLU A 176 14.23 48.83 60.51
CA GLU A 176 13.85 49.93 59.63
C GLU A 176 14.92 50.25 58.59
N PHE A 177 16.19 50.30 59.01
CA PHE A 177 17.33 50.42 58.10
C PHE A 177 17.38 49.28 57.07
N LYS A 178 17.19 48.03 57.53
CA LYS A 178 17.19 46.85 56.64
C LYS A 178 16.05 46.92 55.62
N ALA A 179 14.87 47.41 56.01
CA ALA A 179 13.73 47.58 55.11
C ALA A 179 14.01 48.67 54.04
N ALA A 180 14.47 49.86 54.46
CA ALA A 180 14.79 50.96 53.57
C ALA A 180 15.96 50.63 52.61
N PHE A 181 17.02 49.99 53.12
CA PHE A 181 18.16 49.54 52.31
C PHE A 181 17.74 48.46 51.30
N LYS A 182 16.88 47.53 51.69
CA LYS A 182 16.35 46.49 50.80
C LYS A 182 15.50 47.09 49.68
N ALA A 183 14.63 48.07 49.99
CA ALA A 183 13.82 48.78 49.00
C ALA A 183 14.70 49.53 47.98
N LYS A 184 15.65 50.34 48.42
CA LYS A 184 16.58 51.07 47.54
C LYS A 184 17.48 50.15 46.71
N LYS A 185 17.93 49.03 47.29
CA LYS A 185 18.67 47.99 46.56
C LYS A 185 17.80 47.30 45.49
N GLN A 186 16.51 47.14 45.73
CA GLN A 186 15.58 46.61 44.73
C GLN A 186 15.33 47.62 43.60
N GLU A 187 15.15 48.90 43.91
CA GLU A 187 15.04 49.98 42.91
C GLU A 187 16.27 50.02 41.99
N LEU A 188 17.49 50.03 42.55
CA LEU A 188 18.73 50.03 41.75
C LEU A 188 18.87 48.76 40.89
N LYS A 189 18.42 47.60 41.40
CA LYS A 189 18.41 46.35 40.63
C LYS A 189 17.41 46.38 39.48
N ALA A 190 16.23 46.97 39.67
CA ALA A 190 15.22 47.14 38.63
C ALA A 190 15.78 48.05 37.52
N LEU A 191 16.34 49.21 37.88
CA LEU A 191 16.91 50.15 36.92
C LEU A 191 18.04 49.54 36.07
N LYS A 192 18.94 48.75 36.70
CA LYS A 192 20.00 48.00 36.00
C LYS A 192 19.45 46.92 35.07
N LYS A 193 18.32 46.31 35.43
CA LYS A 193 17.65 45.32 34.59
C LYS A 193 17.00 45.99 33.38
N ASP A 194 16.30 47.10 33.59
CA ASP A 194 15.63 47.85 32.53
C ASP A 194 16.65 48.40 31.50
N GLN A 195 17.79 48.91 31.96
CA GLN A 195 18.92 49.29 31.10
C GLN A 195 19.41 48.10 30.25
N LYS A 196 19.62 46.94 30.87
CA LYS A 196 20.09 45.73 30.18
C LYS A 196 19.08 45.23 29.16
N ASP A 197 17.79 45.29 29.48
CA ASP A 197 16.71 44.85 28.60
C ASP A 197 16.53 45.81 27.41
N ALA A 198 16.66 47.12 27.63
CA ALA A 198 16.71 48.13 26.55
C ALA A 198 17.91 47.93 25.62
N TYR A 199 19.10 47.68 26.17
CA TYR A 199 20.31 47.39 25.40
C TYR A 199 20.15 46.14 24.53
N LYS A 200 19.57 45.07 25.10
CA LYS A 200 19.25 43.83 24.37
C LYS A 200 18.22 44.06 23.27
N ALA A 201 17.17 44.82 23.55
CA ALA A 201 16.15 45.14 22.55
C ALA A 201 16.76 45.85 21.33
N LYS A 202 17.70 46.78 21.56
CA LYS A 202 18.43 47.46 20.49
C LYS A 202 19.39 46.56 19.72
N GLN A 203 20.12 45.66 20.41
CA GLN A 203 20.94 44.64 19.75
C GLN A 203 20.12 43.64 18.93
N HIS A 204 18.85 43.42 19.29
CA HIS A 204 17.95 42.56 18.53
C HIS A 204 17.66 43.11 17.13
N GLU A 205 17.71 44.44 16.92
CA GLU A 205 17.52 45.05 15.59
C GLU A 205 18.60 44.57 14.60
N ILE A 206 19.88 44.57 15.02
CA ILE A 206 21.00 44.06 14.21
C ILE A 206 20.87 42.55 13.98
N THR A 207 20.40 41.83 14.99
CA THR A 207 20.18 40.37 14.90
C THR A 207 19.09 40.04 13.89
N ALA A 208 17.98 40.79 13.89
CA ALA A 208 16.90 40.63 12.94
C ALA A 208 17.36 40.84 11.48
N VAL A 209 18.18 41.87 11.22
CA VAL A 209 18.75 42.11 9.88
C VAL A 209 19.63 40.92 9.42
N LYS A 210 20.41 40.33 10.33
CA LYS A 210 21.21 39.14 10.04
C LYS A 210 20.34 37.90 9.76
N GLU A 211 19.25 37.74 10.50
CA GLU A 211 18.32 36.62 10.31
C GLU A 211 17.55 36.75 8.99
N ASP A 212 17.10 37.96 8.64
CA ASP A 212 16.46 38.24 7.35
C ASP A 212 17.40 37.92 6.17
N TYR A 213 18.65 38.40 6.22
CA TYR A 213 19.64 38.06 5.20
C TYR A 213 19.88 36.55 5.07
N LYS A 214 19.98 35.82 6.20
CA LYS A 214 20.08 34.35 6.17
C LYS A 214 18.86 33.70 5.53
N ALA A 215 17.65 34.21 5.79
CA ALA A 215 16.43 33.72 5.18
C ALA A 215 16.42 33.94 3.67
N GLN A 216 16.85 35.13 3.20
CA GLN A 216 16.98 35.44 1.77
C GLN A 216 18.01 34.52 1.09
N LEU A 217 19.18 34.32 1.69
CA LEU A 217 20.21 33.40 1.17
C LEU A 217 19.66 31.96 1.06
N LYS A 218 18.94 31.51 2.08
CA LYS A 218 18.33 30.18 2.09
C LYS A 218 17.27 30.05 1.00
N ALA A 219 16.43 31.06 0.80
CA ALA A 219 15.44 31.07 -0.29
C ALA A 219 16.11 30.95 -1.66
N LYS A 220 17.19 31.69 -1.90
CA LYS A 220 17.96 31.62 -3.16
C LYS A 220 18.66 30.27 -3.36
N SER A 221 19.21 29.69 -2.29
CA SER A 221 19.75 28.33 -2.34
C SER A 221 18.68 27.31 -2.69
N ASN A 222 17.48 27.44 -2.12
CA ASN A 222 16.35 26.56 -2.41
C ASN A 222 15.95 26.63 -3.89
N GLU A 223 15.96 27.81 -4.54
CA GLU A 223 15.65 27.91 -5.98
C GLU A 223 16.59 27.04 -6.85
N VAL A 224 17.88 27.01 -6.53
CA VAL A 224 18.85 26.17 -7.24
C VAL A 224 18.63 24.68 -6.96
N ASP A 225 18.32 24.35 -5.70
CA ASP A 225 18.05 22.97 -5.31
C ASP A 225 16.73 22.46 -5.89
N ASP A 226 15.72 23.30 -6.01
CA ASP A 226 14.45 23.03 -6.69
C ASP A 226 14.68 22.74 -8.18
N ALA A 227 15.50 23.55 -8.87
CA ALA A 227 15.86 23.30 -10.27
C ALA A 227 16.62 21.96 -10.46
N LYS A 228 17.52 21.61 -9.53
CA LYS A 228 18.18 20.30 -9.52
C LYS A 228 17.20 19.16 -9.23
N GLU A 229 16.24 19.38 -8.33
CA GLU A 229 15.21 18.41 -8.02
C GLU A 229 14.28 18.18 -9.21
N GLU A 230 13.90 19.23 -9.94
CA GLU A 230 13.12 19.15 -11.17
C GLU A 230 13.82 18.31 -12.25
N LEU A 231 15.13 18.50 -12.43
CA LEU A 231 15.93 17.62 -13.29
C LEU A 231 15.94 16.17 -12.80
N ARG A 232 16.05 15.94 -11.48
CA ARG A 232 16.01 14.58 -10.92
C ARG A 232 14.65 13.92 -11.12
N ARG A 233 13.53 14.66 -10.99
CA ARG A 233 12.16 14.18 -11.20
C ARG A 233 11.98 13.53 -12.58
N GLN A 234 12.68 14.04 -13.60
CA GLN A 234 12.61 13.48 -14.95
C GLN A 234 13.17 12.06 -15.06
N PHE A 235 14.12 11.67 -14.19
CA PHE A 235 14.79 10.37 -14.25
C PHE A 235 14.43 9.44 -13.10
N LYS A 236 14.09 9.99 -11.94
CA LYS A 236 13.83 9.24 -10.71
C LYS A 236 12.64 9.83 -9.99
N VAL A 237 11.89 8.96 -9.32
CA VAL A 237 10.85 9.41 -8.39
C VAL A 237 11.52 10.05 -7.17
N THR A 238 11.29 11.34 -6.95
CA THR A 238 11.85 12.06 -5.80
C THR A 238 11.08 11.75 -4.52
N LYS A 239 11.66 12.05 -3.36
CA LYS A 239 10.95 11.90 -2.06
C LYS A 239 9.66 12.70 -2.02
N LYS A 240 9.66 13.90 -2.62
CA LYS A 240 8.49 14.77 -2.68
C LYS A 240 7.39 14.16 -3.55
N GLU A 241 7.72 13.68 -4.76
CA GLU A 241 6.74 12.99 -5.62
C GLU A 241 6.19 11.72 -4.97
N ALA A 242 7.07 10.95 -4.32
CA ALA A 242 6.67 9.75 -3.60
C ALA A 242 5.66 10.04 -2.49
N PHE A 243 5.92 11.13 -1.75
CA PHE A 243 5.04 11.61 -0.70
C PHE A 243 3.71 12.08 -1.29
N GLU A 244 3.73 12.95 -2.30
CA GLU A 244 2.53 13.43 -3.02
C GLU A 244 1.68 12.24 -3.50
N ARG A 245 2.30 11.26 -4.17
CA ARG A 245 1.61 10.05 -4.63
C ARG A 245 1.06 9.20 -3.49
N ALA A 246 1.80 9.06 -2.40
CA ALA A 246 1.33 8.34 -1.23
C ALA A 246 0.12 9.03 -0.60
N ILE A 247 0.11 10.37 -0.51
CA ILE A 247 -1.02 11.14 0.00
C ILE A 247 -2.24 11.00 -0.92
N GLU A 248 -2.06 11.07 -2.24
CA GLU A 248 -3.13 10.83 -3.22
C GLU A 248 -3.78 9.46 -3.00
N ILE A 249 -2.99 8.38 -2.96
CA ILE A 249 -3.52 7.02 -2.80
C ILE A 249 -4.13 6.84 -1.41
N MET A 250 -3.50 7.37 -0.35
CA MET A 250 -4.08 7.33 1.00
C MET A 250 -5.45 8.03 1.04
N THR A 251 -5.59 9.14 0.32
CA THR A 251 -6.86 9.87 0.21
C THR A 251 -7.89 9.07 -0.58
N GLU A 252 -7.48 8.45 -1.70
CA GLU A 252 -8.32 7.59 -2.53
C GLU A 252 -8.86 6.38 -1.77
N VAL A 253 -8.03 5.73 -0.95
CA VAL A 253 -8.50 4.63 -0.08
C VAL A 253 -9.29 5.13 1.14
N GLY A 254 -9.61 6.41 1.24
CA GLY A 254 -10.43 6.99 2.29
C GLY A 254 -9.74 7.13 3.65
N ILE A 255 -8.42 7.34 3.70
CA ILE A 255 -7.72 7.70 4.94
C ILE A 255 -7.95 9.20 5.22
N PRO A 256 -8.62 9.57 6.33
CA PRO A 256 -8.80 10.97 6.68
C PRO A 256 -7.46 11.63 7.00
N GLU A 257 -7.32 12.95 6.83
CA GLU A 257 -6.09 13.72 7.12
C GLU A 257 -4.80 12.98 6.68
N ALA A 258 -4.74 12.47 5.44
CA ALA A 258 -3.68 11.59 4.96
C ALA A 258 -2.27 12.14 5.24
N GLU A 259 -2.05 13.45 5.04
CA GLU A 259 -0.79 14.15 5.28
C GLU A 259 -0.27 13.98 6.72
N LYS A 260 -1.16 14.12 7.70
CA LYS A 260 -0.84 13.96 9.12
C LYS A 260 -0.65 12.49 9.47
N ARG A 261 -1.49 11.62 8.91
CA ARG A 261 -1.48 10.18 9.19
C ARG A 261 -0.31 9.45 8.53
N PHE A 262 0.29 10.01 7.49
CA PHE A 262 1.47 9.47 6.82
C PHE A 262 2.64 9.23 7.78
N TYR A 263 2.79 10.08 8.79
CA TYR A 263 3.86 9.98 9.79
C TYR A 263 3.49 9.14 11.02
N GLN A 264 2.29 8.54 11.06
CA GLN A 264 1.84 7.72 12.18
C GLN A 264 2.30 6.26 12.05
N TYR A 265 2.52 5.63 13.21
CA TYR A 265 2.84 4.22 13.26
C TYR A 265 1.60 3.34 13.04
N PRO A 266 1.77 2.10 12.53
CA PRO A 266 0.66 1.16 12.30
C PRO A 266 -0.25 0.95 13.52
N PHE A 267 0.31 0.92 14.73
CA PHE A 267 -0.46 0.71 15.96
C PHE A 267 -1.40 1.88 16.31
N GLN A 268 -1.22 3.05 15.69
CA GLN A 268 -2.07 4.24 15.86
C GLN A 268 -3.31 4.21 14.94
N PHE A 269 -3.38 3.27 13.99
CA PHE A 269 -4.51 3.08 13.09
C PHE A 269 -5.53 2.08 13.65
N SER A 270 -6.82 2.32 13.35
CA SER A 270 -7.88 1.32 13.54
C SER A 270 -7.70 0.14 12.58
N GLY A 271 -8.36 -1.00 12.83
CA GLY A 271 -8.30 -2.18 11.96
C GLY A 271 -8.65 -1.87 10.50
N GLY A 272 -9.77 -1.16 10.28
CA GLY A 272 -10.18 -0.73 8.94
C GLY A 272 -9.19 0.22 8.26
N MET A 273 -8.57 1.12 9.01
CA MET A 273 -7.55 2.02 8.44
C MET A 273 -6.29 1.25 8.06
N ARG A 274 -5.85 0.27 8.86
CA ARG A 274 -4.72 -0.60 8.48
C ARG A 274 -5.02 -1.34 7.19
N GLN A 275 -6.23 -1.87 7.04
CA GLN A 275 -6.64 -2.56 5.82
C GLN A 275 -6.62 -1.63 4.60
N ARG A 276 -7.12 -0.39 4.75
CA ARG A 276 -7.04 0.65 3.71
C ARG A 276 -5.59 0.94 3.32
N ILE A 277 -4.65 1.01 4.27
CA ILE A 277 -3.22 1.19 3.97
C ILE A 277 -2.62 -0.01 3.23
N VAL A 278 -3.03 -1.23 3.54
CA VAL A 278 -2.61 -2.43 2.79
C VAL A 278 -3.09 -2.34 1.33
N ILE A 279 -4.36 -1.99 1.12
CA ILE A 279 -4.93 -1.77 -0.22
C ILE A 279 -4.19 -0.64 -0.94
N ALA A 280 -3.96 0.50 -0.28
CA ALA A 280 -3.21 1.62 -0.83
C ALA A 280 -1.82 1.18 -1.29
N THR A 281 -1.13 0.38 -0.48
CA THR A 281 0.20 -0.12 -0.81
C THR A 281 0.17 -0.96 -2.09
N ALA A 282 -0.83 -1.83 -2.26
CA ALA A 282 -1.00 -2.60 -3.49
C ALA A 282 -1.27 -1.68 -4.71
N LEU A 283 -2.08 -0.63 -4.55
CA LEU A 283 -2.43 0.32 -5.62
C LEU A 283 -1.29 1.26 -6.02
N THR A 284 -0.23 1.37 -5.19
CA THR A 284 0.94 2.18 -5.54
C THR A 284 1.68 1.69 -6.78
N ALA A 285 1.52 0.40 -7.12
CA ALA A 285 2.08 -0.19 -8.33
C ALA A 285 1.25 0.09 -9.59
N ASN A 286 0.09 0.74 -9.44
CA ASN A 286 -0.92 0.87 -10.50
C ASN A 286 -1.20 -0.46 -11.21
N PRO A 287 -1.61 -1.50 -10.47
CA PRO A 287 -1.80 -2.83 -11.05
C PRO A 287 -2.96 -2.85 -12.05
N GLU A 288 -3.02 -3.88 -12.89
CA GLU A 288 -4.22 -4.23 -13.68
C GLU A 288 -5.07 -5.30 -12.96
N LEU A 289 -4.45 -6.04 -12.03
CA LEU A 289 -5.06 -7.11 -11.25
C LEU A 289 -4.77 -6.92 -9.76
N LEU A 290 -5.84 -6.89 -8.95
CA LEU A 290 -5.77 -6.91 -7.50
C LEU A 290 -6.17 -8.29 -6.97
N ILE A 291 -5.30 -8.93 -6.20
CA ILE A 291 -5.60 -10.20 -5.51
C ILE A 291 -5.84 -9.89 -4.05
N CYS A 292 -7.04 -10.21 -3.56
CA CYS A 292 -7.43 -10.02 -2.18
C CYS A 292 -7.60 -11.37 -1.50
N ASP A 293 -6.65 -11.73 -0.65
CA ASP A 293 -6.71 -12.94 0.17
C ASP A 293 -7.28 -12.62 1.55
N GLU A 294 -8.51 -13.10 1.80
CA GLU A 294 -9.26 -12.90 3.04
C GLU A 294 -9.22 -11.45 3.58
N PRO A 295 -9.49 -10.43 2.75
CA PRO A 295 -9.17 -9.03 3.03
C PRO A 295 -10.04 -8.40 4.14
N THR A 296 -11.06 -9.10 4.60
CA THR A 296 -11.99 -8.63 5.64
C THR A 296 -11.92 -9.45 6.92
N THR A 297 -11.00 -10.42 6.99
CA THR A 297 -10.81 -11.23 8.20
C THR A 297 -10.42 -10.35 9.40
N ALA A 298 -10.97 -10.68 10.57
CA ALA A 298 -10.78 -9.95 11.83
C ALA A 298 -11.29 -8.50 11.85
N LEU A 299 -12.13 -8.10 10.90
CA LEU A 299 -12.86 -6.82 10.93
C LEU A 299 -14.29 -7.04 11.45
N ASP A 300 -14.85 -6.02 12.09
CA ASP A 300 -16.28 -6.03 12.41
C ASP A 300 -17.12 -5.88 11.12
N VAL A 301 -18.38 -6.32 11.19
CA VAL A 301 -19.29 -6.37 10.04
C VAL A 301 -19.47 -5.00 9.37
N THR A 302 -19.43 -3.90 10.13
CA THR A 302 -19.61 -2.55 9.57
C THR A 302 -18.38 -2.14 8.77
N ILE A 303 -17.18 -2.34 9.34
CA ILE A 303 -15.92 -2.03 8.65
C ILE A 303 -15.69 -2.97 7.46
N GLN A 304 -16.04 -4.25 7.56
CA GLN A 304 -16.04 -5.18 6.43
C GLN A 304 -16.82 -4.59 5.25
N GLN A 305 -18.07 -4.15 5.46
CA GLN A 305 -18.87 -3.58 4.37
C GLN A 305 -18.22 -2.33 3.75
N GLN A 306 -17.59 -1.48 4.58
CA GLN A 306 -16.87 -0.31 4.07
C GLN A 306 -15.67 -0.68 3.21
N ILE A 307 -14.91 -1.72 3.57
CA ILE A 307 -13.78 -2.21 2.78
C ILE A 307 -14.25 -2.84 1.47
N LEU A 308 -15.34 -3.63 1.49
CA LEU A 308 -15.89 -4.22 0.28
C LEU A 308 -16.37 -3.14 -0.71
N ASN A 309 -17.08 -2.12 -0.22
CA ASN A 309 -17.52 -1.00 -1.05
C ASN A 309 -16.33 -0.25 -1.65
N LEU A 310 -15.29 0.01 -0.84
CA LEU A 310 -14.06 0.63 -1.31
C LEU A 310 -13.42 -0.16 -2.47
N ILE A 311 -13.29 -1.48 -2.33
CA ILE A 311 -12.69 -2.32 -3.39
C ILE A 311 -13.53 -2.24 -4.67
N LYS A 312 -14.87 -2.18 -4.58
CA LYS A 312 -15.74 -2.03 -5.76
C LYS A 312 -15.62 -0.67 -6.43
N GLU A 313 -15.51 0.40 -5.64
CA GLU A 313 -15.30 1.75 -6.15
C GLU A 313 -13.97 1.79 -6.91
N ILE A 314 -12.89 1.35 -6.27
CA ILE A 314 -11.56 1.28 -6.88
C ILE A 314 -11.54 0.38 -8.13
N LYS A 315 -12.24 -0.76 -8.09
CA LYS A 315 -12.42 -1.65 -9.25
C LYS A 315 -12.96 -0.88 -10.46
N THR A 316 -14.00 -0.08 -10.23
CA THR A 316 -14.72 0.65 -11.29
C THR A 316 -13.93 1.86 -11.76
N GLU A 317 -13.36 2.64 -10.84
CA GLU A 317 -12.63 3.87 -11.15
C GLU A 317 -11.34 3.62 -11.93
N ARG A 318 -10.68 2.47 -11.68
CA ARG A 318 -9.40 2.13 -12.30
C ARG A 318 -9.47 1.04 -13.37
N ASP A 319 -10.66 0.56 -13.71
CA ASP A 319 -10.86 -0.59 -14.61
C ASP A 319 -10.00 -1.80 -14.21
N LEU A 320 -9.99 -2.11 -12.91
CA LEU A 320 -9.18 -3.16 -12.32
C LEU A 320 -9.89 -4.53 -12.40
N SER A 321 -9.13 -5.58 -12.68
CA SER A 321 -9.55 -6.94 -12.39
C SER A 321 -9.31 -7.25 -10.91
N VAL A 322 -10.26 -7.96 -10.27
CA VAL A 322 -10.13 -8.34 -8.86
C VAL A 322 -10.36 -9.83 -8.70
N ILE A 323 -9.38 -10.54 -8.13
CA ILE A 323 -9.54 -11.89 -7.60
C ILE A 323 -9.75 -11.76 -6.10
N PHE A 324 -10.90 -12.22 -5.62
CA PHE A 324 -11.28 -12.14 -4.21
C PHE A 324 -11.40 -13.55 -3.65
N ILE A 325 -10.60 -13.86 -2.63
CA ILE A 325 -10.53 -15.16 -1.97
C ILE A 325 -11.15 -15.01 -0.59
N THR A 326 -12.22 -15.75 -0.33
CA THR A 326 -12.86 -15.76 0.99
C THR A 326 -13.66 -17.03 1.23
N HIS A 327 -13.79 -17.39 2.50
CA HIS A 327 -14.73 -18.41 2.99
C HIS A 327 -16.16 -17.89 3.20
N ASP A 328 -16.40 -16.57 3.16
CA ASP A 328 -17.73 -15.99 3.39
C ASP A 328 -18.54 -15.87 2.09
N LEU A 329 -19.51 -16.78 1.91
CA LEU A 329 -20.42 -16.79 0.76
C LEU A 329 -21.29 -15.52 0.66
N GLY A 330 -21.60 -14.85 1.77
CA GLY A 330 -22.34 -13.58 1.75
C GLY A 330 -21.54 -12.45 1.11
N VAL A 331 -20.23 -12.43 1.34
CA VAL A 331 -19.31 -11.50 0.67
C VAL A 331 -19.20 -11.83 -0.81
N VAL A 332 -19.05 -13.10 -1.17
CA VAL A 332 -18.95 -13.56 -2.56
C VAL A 332 -20.18 -13.12 -3.37
N ALA A 333 -21.40 -13.32 -2.83
CA ALA A 333 -22.64 -12.94 -3.48
C ALA A 333 -22.71 -11.43 -3.82
N ASN A 334 -22.03 -10.59 -3.04
CA ASN A 334 -22.04 -9.14 -3.22
C ASN A 334 -20.90 -8.66 -4.13
N MET A 335 -19.74 -9.33 -4.11
CA MET A 335 -18.51 -8.88 -4.79
C MET A 335 -18.30 -9.49 -6.17
N ALA A 336 -18.65 -10.76 -6.35
CA ALA A 336 -18.15 -11.57 -7.44
C ALA A 336 -19.10 -11.60 -8.64
N SER A 337 -18.56 -11.43 -9.84
CA SER A 337 -19.28 -11.70 -11.09
C SER A 337 -19.22 -13.19 -11.46
N ARG A 338 -18.10 -13.85 -11.14
CA ARG A 338 -17.83 -15.27 -11.35
C ARG A 338 -17.30 -15.86 -10.05
N VAL A 339 -17.64 -17.11 -9.79
CA VAL A 339 -17.27 -17.82 -8.55
C VAL A 339 -16.63 -19.15 -8.92
N ALA A 340 -15.53 -19.47 -8.26
CA ALA A 340 -14.90 -20.77 -8.29
C ALA A 340 -14.91 -21.33 -6.87
N VAL A 341 -15.57 -22.47 -6.67
CA VAL A 341 -15.64 -23.19 -5.41
C VAL A 341 -14.48 -24.18 -5.39
N MET A 342 -13.67 -24.11 -4.34
CA MET A 342 -12.51 -24.99 -4.17
C MET A 342 -12.69 -25.94 -2.99
N TYR A 343 -12.23 -27.17 -3.17
CA TYR A 343 -12.14 -28.17 -2.11
C TYR A 343 -10.87 -29.00 -2.30
N ALA A 344 -10.13 -29.25 -1.20
CA ALA A 344 -8.92 -30.08 -1.23
C ALA A 344 -7.91 -29.68 -2.33
N GLY A 345 -7.71 -28.38 -2.54
CA GLY A 345 -6.78 -27.84 -3.54
C GLY A 345 -7.28 -27.87 -4.99
N LYS A 346 -8.50 -28.33 -5.25
CA LYS A 346 -9.10 -28.38 -6.59
C LYS A 346 -10.31 -27.47 -6.70
N ILE A 347 -10.51 -26.87 -7.87
CA ILE A 347 -11.78 -26.22 -8.20
C ILE A 347 -12.77 -27.36 -8.46
N VAL A 348 -13.85 -27.42 -7.69
CA VAL A 348 -14.89 -28.46 -7.83
C VAL A 348 -16.09 -27.95 -8.62
N GLU A 349 -16.28 -26.63 -8.66
CA GLU A 349 -17.35 -26.00 -9.42
C GLU A 349 -16.97 -24.56 -9.76
N TYR A 350 -17.28 -24.11 -10.97
CA TYR A 350 -17.10 -22.71 -11.34
C TYR A 350 -18.18 -22.22 -12.31
N GLY A 351 -18.60 -20.97 -12.14
CA GLY A 351 -19.72 -20.39 -12.89
C GLY A 351 -19.82 -18.88 -12.70
N THR A 352 -20.84 -18.28 -13.28
CA THR A 352 -21.31 -16.96 -12.81
C THR A 352 -21.80 -17.06 -11.36
N SER A 353 -21.82 -15.93 -10.65
CA SER A 353 -22.36 -15.89 -9.28
C SER A 353 -23.79 -16.45 -9.22
N GLU A 354 -24.66 -16.07 -10.16
CA GLU A 354 -26.04 -16.55 -10.22
C GLU A 354 -26.14 -18.07 -10.42
N GLU A 355 -25.32 -18.64 -11.31
CA GLU A 355 -25.28 -20.09 -11.54
C GLU A 355 -24.87 -20.85 -10.26
N ILE A 356 -23.84 -20.38 -9.56
CA ILE A 356 -23.37 -21.04 -8.34
C ILE A 356 -24.37 -20.91 -7.18
N PHE A 357 -25.02 -19.75 -7.01
CA PHE A 357 -25.96 -19.55 -5.90
C PHE A 357 -27.35 -20.15 -6.15
N TYR A 358 -27.80 -20.20 -7.41
CA TYR A 358 -29.19 -20.59 -7.74
C TYR A 358 -29.34 -21.87 -8.55
N ASN A 359 -28.27 -22.34 -9.19
CA ASN A 359 -28.25 -23.63 -9.87
C ASN A 359 -26.97 -24.43 -9.54
N PRO A 360 -26.53 -24.53 -8.28
CA PRO A 360 -25.33 -25.29 -7.94
C PRO A 360 -25.48 -26.76 -8.34
N GLN A 361 -24.40 -27.39 -8.80
CA GLN A 361 -24.40 -28.80 -9.22
C GLN A 361 -23.55 -29.69 -8.32
N HIS A 362 -22.49 -29.16 -7.70
CA HIS A 362 -21.58 -29.98 -6.91
C HIS A 362 -22.13 -30.21 -5.49
N PRO A 363 -22.12 -31.46 -4.96
CA PRO A 363 -22.59 -31.74 -3.60
C PRO A 363 -21.91 -30.93 -2.49
N TYR A 364 -20.62 -30.62 -2.64
CA TYR A 364 -19.92 -29.72 -1.74
C TYR A 364 -20.49 -28.29 -1.77
N THR A 365 -20.77 -27.75 -2.95
CA THR A 365 -21.40 -26.42 -3.09
C THR A 365 -22.80 -26.43 -2.47
N TRP A 366 -23.55 -27.52 -2.63
CA TRP A 366 -24.83 -27.69 -1.92
C TRP A 366 -24.66 -27.66 -0.41
N ALA A 367 -23.67 -28.40 0.10
CA ALA A 367 -23.39 -28.46 1.53
C ALA A 367 -23.02 -27.07 2.07
N LEU A 368 -22.15 -26.33 1.38
CA LEU A 368 -21.76 -24.96 1.72
C LEU A 368 -22.98 -24.01 1.77
N LEU A 369 -23.78 -23.98 0.71
CA LEU A 369 -24.95 -23.10 0.64
C LEU A 369 -26.01 -23.44 1.69
N SER A 370 -26.13 -24.72 2.05
CA SER A 370 -27.05 -25.20 3.10
C SER A 370 -26.58 -24.83 4.51
N SER A 371 -25.29 -24.53 4.69
CA SER A 371 -24.73 -24.05 5.95
C SER A 371 -24.84 -22.52 6.13
N VAL A 372 -25.24 -21.78 5.09
CA VAL A 372 -25.41 -20.31 5.18
C VAL A 372 -26.79 -19.97 5.76
N PRO A 373 -26.85 -19.13 6.82
CA PRO A 373 -28.11 -18.69 7.41
C PRO A 373 -28.95 -17.87 6.43
N ASP A 374 -30.25 -18.17 6.37
CA ASP A 374 -31.26 -17.37 5.69
C ASP A 374 -32.08 -16.61 6.76
N LEU A 375 -32.14 -15.28 6.64
CA LEU A 375 -32.83 -14.37 7.57
C LEU A 375 -34.33 -14.71 7.71
N ASP A 376 -34.90 -15.35 6.68
CA ASP A 376 -36.32 -15.68 6.61
C ASP A 376 -36.62 -17.12 7.12
N THR A 377 -35.63 -17.85 7.63
CA THR A 377 -35.79 -19.25 8.07
C THR A 377 -35.29 -19.48 9.49
N THR A 378 -36.07 -20.22 10.29
CA THR A 378 -35.69 -20.71 11.62
C THR A 378 -35.16 -22.14 11.61
N ASP A 379 -34.96 -22.72 10.42
CA ASP A 379 -34.48 -24.10 10.29
C ASP A 379 -33.04 -24.26 10.79
N ARG A 380 -32.72 -25.46 11.31
CA ARG A 380 -31.36 -25.77 11.74
C ARG A 380 -30.42 -25.80 10.53
N LEU A 381 -29.30 -25.10 10.63
CA LEU A 381 -28.25 -25.14 9.63
C LEU A 381 -27.68 -26.55 9.51
N ILE A 382 -27.52 -27.01 8.28
CA ILE A 382 -26.93 -28.32 8.00
C ILE A 382 -25.41 -28.13 8.04
N SER A 383 -24.73 -28.85 8.93
CA SER A 383 -23.26 -28.89 8.96
C SER A 383 -22.72 -29.99 8.05
N ILE A 384 -21.62 -29.71 7.35
CA ILE A 384 -20.93 -30.72 6.54
C ILE A 384 -20.27 -31.75 7.48
N PRO A 385 -20.60 -33.06 7.36
CA PRO A 385 -20.07 -34.08 8.25
C PRO A 385 -18.56 -34.30 8.04
N GLY A 386 -17.91 -34.90 9.03
CA GLY A 386 -16.50 -35.30 8.97
C GLY A 386 -15.50 -34.14 8.92
N THR A 387 -14.24 -34.49 8.73
CA THR A 387 -13.12 -33.53 8.58
C THR A 387 -12.61 -33.53 7.13
N PRO A 388 -12.06 -32.42 6.63
CA PRO A 388 -11.36 -32.42 5.34
C PRO A 388 -10.26 -33.49 5.27
N PRO A 389 -9.98 -34.06 4.08
CA PRO A 389 -8.93 -35.06 3.91
C PRO A 389 -7.54 -34.46 4.17
N ASP A 390 -6.62 -35.29 4.63
CA ASP A 390 -5.21 -34.93 4.74
C ASP A 390 -4.58 -34.91 3.36
N MET A 391 -4.16 -33.73 2.90
CA MET A 391 -3.58 -33.56 1.56
C MET A 391 -2.12 -34.02 1.47
N LEU A 392 -1.50 -34.45 2.57
CA LEU A 392 -0.24 -35.21 2.52
C LEU A 392 -0.46 -36.61 1.94
N PHE A 393 -1.68 -37.15 2.07
CA PHE A 393 -2.10 -38.44 1.54
C PHE A 393 -3.44 -38.27 0.82
N PRO A 394 -3.44 -37.63 -0.36
CA PRO A 394 -4.67 -37.27 -1.04
C PRO A 394 -5.48 -38.52 -1.41
N PRO A 395 -6.82 -38.47 -1.30
CA PRO A 395 -7.68 -39.58 -1.69
C PRO A 395 -7.59 -39.87 -3.19
N VAL A 396 -7.73 -41.15 -3.54
CA VAL A 396 -7.61 -41.66 -4.92
C VAL A 396 -8.70 -41.07 -5.82
N GLY A 397 -9.97 -41.20 -5.41
CA GLY A 397 -11.13 -40.61 -6.08
C GLY A 397 -11.46 -39.18 -5.64
N ASP A 398 -12.69 -38.72 -5.86
CA ASP A 398 -13.17 -37.41 -5.39
C ASP A 398 -12.83 -37.19 -3.90
N ALA A 399 -12.14 -36.08 -3.63
CA ALA A 399 -11.73 -35.74 -2.28
C ALA A 399 -12.92 -35.46 -1.35
N PHE A 400 -14.08 -35.12 -1.90
CA PHE A 400 -15.29 -34.90 -1.13
C PHE A 400 -16.11 -36.20 -0.88
N ALA A 401 -15.74 -37.34 -1.47
CA ALA A 401 -16.50 -38.59 -1.42
C ALA A 401 -16.88 -39.02 0.02
N ASP A 402 -15.93 -39.04 0.96
CA ASP A 402 -16.15 -39.45 2.35
C ASP A 402 -17.15 -38.57 3.11
N ARG A 403 -17.36 -37.34 2.64
CA ARG A 403 -18.22 -36.32 3.28
C ARG A 403 -19.48 -36.05 2.45
N ASN A 404 -19.58 -36.64 1.27
CA ASN A 404 -20.67 -36.46 0.34
C ASN A 404 -21.80 -37.45 0.65
N HIS A 405 -22.95 -36.94 1.08
CA HIS A 405 -24.14 -37.77 1.32
C HIS A 405 -24.66 -38.49 0.05
N TYR A 406 -24.26 -37.98 -1.12
CA TYR A 406 -24.66 -38.46 -2.44
C TYR A 406 -23.51 -39.19 -3.16
N ALA A 407 -22.46 -39.60 -2.44
CA ALA A 407 -21.32 -40.30 -3.04
C ALA A 407 -21.75 -41.60 -3.74
N LEU A 408 -21.31 -41.76 -4.96
CA LEU A 408 -21.37 -42.99 -5.74
C LEU A 408 -20.12 -43.83 -5.48
N LYS A 409 -20.17 -45.11 -5.82
CA LYS A 409 -19.02 -46.00 -5.68
C LYS A 409 -17.80 -45.53 -6.49
N ILE A 410 -18.04 -44.91 -7.64
CA ILE A 410 -16.98 -44.38 -8.50
C ILE A 410 -16.27 -43.16 -7.88
N ASP A 411 -16.94 -42.38 -7.02
CA ASP A 411 -16.32 -41.24 -6.33
C ASP A 411 -15.14 -41.68 -5.45
N PHE A 412 -15.08 -42.92 -4.99
CA PHE A 412 -13.96 -43.45 -4.20
C PHE A 412 -12.80 -44.00 -5.06
N LEU A 413 -13.05 -44.22 -6.35
CA LEU A 413 -12.11 -44.89 -7.26
C LEU A 413 -11.46 -43.91 -8.24
N GLU A 414 -12.23 -42.94 -8.73
CA GLU A 414 -11.78 -42.00 -9.77
C GLU A 414 -12.25 -40.58 -9.49
N GLN A 415 -11.40 -39.62 -9.87
CA GLN A 415 -11.71 -38.20 -9.81
C GLN A 415 -12.71 -37.84 -10.92
N PRO A 416 -13.79 -37.11 -10.61
CA PRO A 416 -14.76 -36.71 -11.62
C PRO A 416 -14.14 -35.73 -12.62
N PRO A 417 -14.38 -35.90 -13.94
CA PRO A 417 -14.01 -34.90 -14.92
C PRO A 417 -14.89 -33.66 -14.76
N TYR A 418 -14.49 -32.54 -15.37
CA TYR A 418 -15.36 -31.36 -15.47
C TYR A 418 -16.49 -31.62 -16.46
N PHE A 419 -17.71 -31.72 -15.94
CA PHE A 419 -18.91 -31.74 -16.76
C PHE A 419 -19.34 -30.31 -17.07
N LYS A 420 -19.66 -30.05 -18.35
CA LYS A 420 -20.20 -28.77 -18.80
C LYS A 420 -21.70 -28.72 -18.51
N VAL A 421 -22.12 -27.75 -17.72
CA VAL A 421 -23.53 -27.50 -17.36
C VAL A 421 -24.13 -26.43 -18.27
N SER A 422 -23.38 -25.35 -18.48
CA SER A 422 -23.68 -24.26 -19.43
C SER A 422 -22.38 -23.80 -20.12
N ASP A 423 -22.43 -22.77 -20.96
CA ASP A 423 -21.22 -22.18 -21.55
C ASP A 423 -20.31 -21.52 -20.50
N THR A 424 -20.86 -21.12 -19.36
CA THR A 424 -20.13 -20.45 -18.28
C THR A 424 -19.97 -21.29 -17.03
N HIS A 425 -20.65 -22.42 -16.91
CA HIS A 425 -20.77 -23.24 -15.70
C HIS A 425 -20.31 -24.68 -15.90
N TYR A 426 -19.42 -25.11 -15.01
CA TYR A 426 -18.85 -26.44 -14.99
C TYR A 426 -18.75 -26.96 -13.56
N ALA A 427 -18.92 -28.26 -13.40
CA ALA A 427 -18.77 -28.93 -12.10
C ALA A 427 -18.06 -30.27 -12.27
N ALA A 428 -17.17 -30.58 -11.34
CA ALA A 428 -16.46 -31.85 -11.27
C ALA A 428 -17.22 -32.80 -10.33
N THR A 429 -18.31 -33.42 -10.78
CA THR A 429 -19.06 -34.40 -9.98
C THR A 429 -19.62 -35.52 -10.84
N TRP A 430 -19.51 -36.76 -10.37
CA TRP A 430 -20.07 -37.93 -11.07
C TRP A 430 -21.60 -37.92 -11.14
N LEU A 431 -22.28 -37.10 -10.32
CA LEU A 431 -23.74 -36.94 -10.39
C LEU A 431 -24.24 -36.34 -11.71
N LEU A 432 -23.37 -35.66 -12.48
CA LEU A 432 -23.70 -35.12 -13.80
C LEU A 432 -23.50 -36.14 -14.94
N HIS A 433 -22.95 -37.32 -14.63
CA HIS A 433 -22.79 -38.37 -15.63
C HIS A 433 -24.17 -38.84 -16.14
N PRO A 434 -24.35 -39.15 -17.44
CA PRO A 434 -25.64 -39.60 -17.99
C PRO A 434 -26.24 -40.80 -17.25
N ASP A 435 -25.39 -41.73 -16.79
CA ASP A 435 -25.79 -42.95 -16.08
C ASP A 435 -25.94 -42.77 -14.56
N ALA A 436 -25.68 -41.57 -14.03
CA ALA A 436 -25.80 -41.31 -12.61
C ALA A 436 -27.28 -41.29 -12.16
N PRO A 437 -27.57 -41.68 -10.91
CA PRO A 437 -28.91 -41.54 -10.36
C PRO A 437 -29.35 -40.07 -10.36
N LYS A 438 -30.61 -39.80 -10.71
CA LYS A 438 -31.18 -38.46 -10.64
C LYS A 438 -31.40 -38.07 -9.19
N VAL A 439 -30.45 -37.30 -8.65
CA VAL A 439 -30.50 -36.74 -7.29
C VAL A 439 -31.11 -35.34 -7.36
N GLU A 440 -32.07 -35.07 -6.47
CA GLU A 440 -32.60 -33.72 -6.33
C GLU A 440 -31.74 -32.87 -5.40
N MET A 441 -31.58 -31.59 -5.77
CA MET A 441 -30.94 -30.58 -4.93
C MET A 441 -31.62 -30.50 -3.54
N PRO A 442 -30.86 -30.31 -2.45
CA PRO A 442 -31.40 -30.20 -1.10
C PRO A 442 -32.56 -29.20 -0.99
N LYS A 443 -33.57 -29.57 -0.18
CA LYS A 443 -34.82 -28.79 0.00
C LYS A 443 -34.54 -27.33 0.37
N VAL A 444 -33.62 -27.09 1.30
CA VAL A 444 -33.23 -25.75 1.78
C VAL A 444 -32.80 -24.85 0.62
N ILE A 445 -32.01 -25.39 -0.31
CA ILE A 445 -31.53 -24.63 -1.48
C ILE A 445 -32.67 -24.43 -2.48
N ARG A 446 -33.47 -25.46 -2.76
CA ARG A 446 -34.63 -25.34 -3.66
C ARG A 446 -35.62 -24.27 -3.21
N GLU A 447 -35.91 -24.20 -1.92
CA GLU A 447 -36.79 -23.18 -1.35
C GLU A 447 -36.17 -21.78 -1.50
N ARG A 448 -34.85 -21.64 -1.26
CA ARG A 448 -34.13 -20.38 -1.47
C ARG A 448 -34.19 -19.92 -2.93
N VAL A 449 -33.98 -20.84 -3.88
CA VAL A 449 -34.08 -20.56 -5.32
C VAL A 449 -35.50 -20.17 -5.71
N ALA A 450 -36.51 -20.88 -5.22
CA ALA A 450 -37.91 -20.55 -5.47
C ALA A 450 -38.28 -19.14 -4.96
N LYS A 451 -37.83 -18.78 -3.74
CA LYS A 451 -38.00 -17.43 -3.18
C LYS A 451 -37.32 -16.37 -4.06
N TYR A 452 -36.10 -16.62 -4.53
CA TYR A 452 -35.38 -15.72 -5.42
C TYR A 452 -36.16 -15.49 -6.72
N ASN A 453 -36.58 -16.56 -7.39
CA ASN A 453 -37.35 -16.48 -8.64
C ASN A 453 -38.67 -15.71 -8.46
N GLN A 454 -39.36 -15.87 -7.32
CA GLN A 454 -40.54 -15.06 -7.00
C GLN A 454 -40.22 -13.58 -6.81
N ARG A 455 -39.07 -13.23 -6.21
CA ARG A 455 -38.63 -11.83 -6.03
C ARG A 455 -38.23 -11.19 -7.35
N VAL A 456 -37.53 -11.92 -8.22
CA VAL A 456 -37.14 -11.45 -9.57
C VAL A 456 -38.36 -11.27 -10.46
N GLY A 457 -39.26 -12.26 -10.52
CA GLY A 457 -40.49 -12.16 -11.30
C GLY A 457 -41.40 -11.00 -10.86
N LYS A 458 -41.42 -10.64 -9.56
CA LYS A 458 -42.13 -9.44 -9.08
C LYS A 458 -41.49 -8.12 -9.53
N LYS A 459 -40.16 -8.06 -9.70
CA LYS A 459 -39.44 -6.87 -10.19
C LYS A 459 -39.63 -6.64 -11.68
N GLU A 460 -39.77 -7.69 -12.47
CA GLU A 460 -40.03 -7.58 -13.92
C GLU A 460 -41.47 -7.16 -14.24
N VAL A 461 -42.44 -7.49 -13.39
CA VAL A 461 -43.85 -7.08 -13.54
C VAL A 461 -44.09 -5.64 -13.03
N SER A 462 -43.14 -5.05 -12.30
CA SER A 462 -43.22 -3.69 -11.73
C SER A 462 -42.39 -2.64 -12.50
N LYS A 463 -41.70 -3.03 -13.58
CA LYS A 463 -41.14 -2.13 -14.58
C LYS A 463 -42.03 -2.13 -15.81
#